data_AF-A0A353N7W5-F1
#
_entry.id   AF-A0A353N7W5-F1
#
_cell.length_a   1.000
_cell.length_b   1.000
_cell.length_c   1.000
_cell.angle_alpha   90.00
_cell.angle_beta   90.00
_cell.angle_gamma   90.00
#
_symmetry.space_group_name_H-M   'P 1'
#
loop_
_entity.id
_entity.type
_entity.pdbx_description
1 polymer ?
#
loop_
_entity_poly.entity_id
_entity_poly.type
_entity_poly.pdbx_seq_one_letter_code
_entity_poly.pdbx_strand_id
1 'polypeptide(L)'
;MKENDFKTFFPGAHLYLLDGGMGSLLQNKGLLPGKPPETMTLESPLIVEEIHCKYIEAGADISETNTFGGNRAALARYGLEDQIENINSIGTELALKAAASHVKVAGSLGPTGHLLAPLGDLDQDQAEEIFFEQCQIMKNAGLELV
;
A
#
# COMPACT_ATOMS: atom_id res chain seq x y z
N MET A 1 6.26 1.93 15.01
CA MET A 1 7.21 1.12 15.79
C MET A 1 8.02 1.97 16.76
N LYS A 2 8.37 1.45 17.94
CA LYS A 2 9.44 2.02 18.79
C LYS A 2 10.81 1.59 18.22
N GLU A 3 11.90 2.26 18.62
CA GLU A 3 13.26 1.97 18.10
C GLU A 3 13.70 0.50 18.28
N ASN A 4 13.35 -0.12 19.42
CA ASN A 4 13.64 -1.54 19.67
C ASN A 4 12.82 -2.47 18.76
N ASP A 5 11.63 -2.05 18.35
CA ASP A 5 10.79 -2.83 17.44
C ASP A 5 11.41 -2.83 16.04
N PHE A 6 11.96 -1.69 15.60
CA PHE A 6 12.63 -1.58 14.29
C PHE A 6 13.87 -2.48 14.20
N LYS A 7 14.72 -2.50 15.24
CA LYS A 7 15.89 -3.41 15.31
C LYS A 7 15.48 -4.89 15.39
N THR A 8 14.29 -5.18 15.90
CA THR A 8 13.72 -6.53 15.91
C THR A 8 13.17 -6.90 14.53
N PHE A 9 12.55 -5.94 13.84
CA PHE A 9 12.01 -6.10 12.50
C PHE A 9 13.12 -6.25 11.45
N PHE A 10 14.20 -5.46 11.57
CA PHE A 10 15.40 -5.50 10.73
C PHE A 10 16.64 -5.85 11.57
N PRO A 11 16.83 -7.13 11.94
CA PRO A 11 17.95 -7.54 12.79
C PRO A 11 19.28 -7.50 12.04
N GLY A 12 20.31 -6.90 12.66
CA GLY A 12 21.67 -6.95 12.13
C GLY A 12 21.86 -6.31 10.75
N ALA A 13 22.87 -6.78 10.01
CA ALA A 13 23.17 -6.31 8.66
C ALA A 13 22.67 -7.34 7.63
N HIS A 14 21.37 -7.28 7.32
CA HIS A 14 20.74 -8.04 6.25
C HIS A 14 20.44 -7.14 5.06
N LEU A 15 20.66 -7.67 3.85
CA LEU A 15 20.15 -7.08 2.62
C LEU A 15 18.74 -7.61 2.40
N TYR A 16 17.78 -6.72 2.19
CA TYR A 16 16.39 -7.07 1.90
C TYR A 16 16.06 -6.71 0.46
N LEU A 17 15.41 -7.64 -0.25
CA LEU A 17 14.84 -7.42 -1.57
C LEU A 17 13.37 -7.04 -1.45
N LEU A 18 13.00 -5.87 -1.97
CA LEU A 18 11.59 -5.48 -2.13
C LEU A 18 10.99 -6.14 -3.37
N ASP A 19 9.67 -6.25 -3.41
CA ASP A 19 8.93 -6.67 -4.58
C ASP A 19 9.02 -5.66 -5.74
N GLY A 20 8.45 -6.04 -6.88
CA GLY A 20 8.37 -5.19 -8.06
C GLY A 20 7.05 -4.42 -8.12
N GLY A 21 6.88 -3.61 -9.17
CA GLY A 21 5.69 -2.79 -9.32
C GLY A 21 4.40 -3.58 -9.61
N MET A 22 3.37 -3.38 -8.78
CA MET A 22 2.03 -3.96 -8.94
C MET A 22 1.30 -3.53 -10.21
N GLY A 23 1.38 -2.25 -10.58
CA GLY A 23 0.54 -1.66 -11.63
C GLY A 23 0.67 -2.31 -13.00
N SER A 24 1.89 -2.64 -13.44
CA SER A 24 2.12 -3.27 -14.75
C SER A 24 1.60 -4.72 -14.80
N LEU A 25 1.68 -5.46 -13.69
CA LEU A 25 1.12 -6.80 -13.59
C LEU A 25 -0.40 -6.78 -13.55
N LEU A 26 -1.00 -5.80 -12.86
CA LEU A 26 -2.45 -5.61 -12.86
C LEU A 26 -2.98 -5.24 -14.25
N GLN A 27 -2.27 -4.39 -14.99
CA GLN A 27 -2.60 -4.08 -16.41
C GLN A 27 -2.63 -5.35 -17.27
N ASN A 28 -1.64 -6.23 -17.12
CA ASN A 28 -1.61 -7.52 -17.81
C ASN A 28 -2.73 -8.49 -17.37
N LYS A 29 -3.34 -8.23 -16.22
CA LYS A 29 -4.40 -9.05 -15.60
C LYS A 29 -5.80 -8.42 -15.71
N GLY A 30 -5.96 -7.34 -16.47
CA GLY A 30 -7.26 -6.77 -16.81
C GLY A 30 -7.60 -5.43 -16.16
N LEU A 31 -6.66 -4.78 -15.46
CA LEU A 31 -6.85 -3.39 -15.02
C LEU A 31 -7.08 -2.49 -16.24
N LEU A 32 -8.24 -1.82 -16.28
CA LEU A 32 -8.60 -0.95 -17.40
C LEU A 32 -7.77 0.34 -17.41
N PRO A 33 -7.45 0.88 -18.60
CA PRO A 33 -6.77 2.17 -18.71
C PRO A 33 -7.51 3.29 -17.96
N GLY A 34 -6.77 4.07 -17.17
CA GLY A 34 -7.32 5.18 -16.40
C GLY A 34 -8.00 4.79 -15.09
N LYS A 35 -8.08 3.50 -14.75
CA LYS A 35 -8.50 3.05 -13.42
C LYS A 35 -7.31 2.97 -12.45
N PRO A 36 -7.48 3.33 -11.17
CA PRO A 36 -6.42 3.19 -10.18
C PRO A 36 -6.22 1.70 -9.81
N PRO A 37 -4.98 1.22 -9.64
CA PRO A 37 -4.67 -0.16 -9.22
C PRO A 37 -5.45 -0.64 -8.00
N GLU A 38 -5.78 0.27 -7.09
CA GLU A 38 -6.49 0.02 -5.84
C GLU A 38 -7.89 -0.56 -6.05
N THR A 39 -8.56 -0.30 -7.19
CA THR A 39 -9.90 -0.89 -7.43
C THR A 39 -9.83 -2.40 -7.57
N MET A 40 -8.71 -2.94 -8.07
CA MET A 40 -8.51 -4.39 -8.20
C MET A 40 -8.50 -5.09 -6.84
N THR A 41 -8.16 -4.39 -5.76
CA THR A 41 -8.26 -4.91 -4.39
C THR A 41 -9.70 -5.30 -4.04
N LEU A 42 -10.69 -4.52 -4.49
CA LEU A 42 -12.10 -4.77 -4.24
C LEU A 42 -12.73 -5.66 -5.31
N GLU A 43 -12.41 -5.39 -6.58
CA GLU A 43 -13.04 -6.02 -7.74
C GLU A 43 -12.46 -7.41 -8.03
N SER A 44 -11.19 -7.65 -7.69
CA SER A 44 -10.45 -8.87 -8.04
C SER A 44 -9.36 -9.22 -7.01
N PRO A 45 -9.72 -9.41 -5.72
CA PRO A 45 -8.76 -9.62 -4.64
C PRO A 45 -7.83 -10.83 -4.86
N LEU A 46 -8.33 -11.89 -5.50
CA LEU A 46 -7.53 -13.08 -5.81
C LEU A 46 -6.39 -12.79 -6.79
N ILE A 47 -6.57 -11.84 -7.72
CA ILE A 47 -5.51 -11.43 -8.66
C ILE A 47 -4.42 -10.65 -7.90
N VAL A 48 -4.82 -9.79 -6.97
CA VAL A 48 -3.89 -9.02 -6.14
C VAL A 48 -3.06 -9.97 -5.26
N GLU A 49 -3.71 -10.92 -4.58
CA GLU A 49 -3.04 -11.96 -3.80
C GLU A 49 -2.08 -12.81 -4.65
N GLU A 50 -2.50 -13.22 -5.86
CA GLU A 50 -1.64 -13.96 -6.81
C GLU A 50 -0.35 -13.19 -7.14
N ILE A 51 -0.43 -11.87 -7.31
CA ILE A 51 0.75 -11.05 -7.63
C ILE A 51 1.70 -10.95 -6.44
N HIS A 52 1.21 -10.74 -5.22
CA HIS A 52 2.04 -10.78 -4.01
C HIS A 52 2.77 -12.12 -3.90
N CYS A 53 2.04 -13.23 -4.03
CA CYS A 53 2.62 -14.57 -4.02
C CYS A 53 3.72 -14.73 -5.08
N LYS A 54 3.52 -14.21 -6.30
CA LYS A 54 4.52 -14.28 -7.36
C LYS A 54 5.81 -13.55 -7.04
N TYR A 55 5.74 -12.37 -6.43
CA TYR A 55 6.96 -11.65 -6.02
C TYR A 55 7.68 -12.35 -4.88
N ILE A 56 6.93 -12.91 -3.94
CA ILE A 56 7.46 -13.70 -2.83
C ILE A 56 8.16 -14.96 -3.36
N GLU A 57 7.52 -15.71 -4.27
CA GLU A 57 8.10 -16.88 -4.93
C GLU A 57 9.36 -16.53 -5.74
N ALA A 58 9.44 -15.30 -6.27
CA ALA A 58 10.61 -14.79 -6.97
C ALA A 58 11.74 -14.33 -6.03
N GLY A 59 11.52 -14.33 -4.71
CA GLY A 59 12.54 -14.04 -3.70
C GLY A 59 12.42 -12.69 -3.00
N ALA A 60 11.28 -12.00 -3.08
CA ALA A 60 11.07 -10.77 -2.31
C ALA A 60 11.02 -11.06 -0.81
N ASP A 61 11.82 -10.32 -0.03
CA ASP A 61 11.81 -10.36 1.43
C ASP A 61 10.76 -9.41 2.04
N ILE A 62 10.37 -8.38 1.27
CA ILE A 62 9.37 -7.39 1.65
C ILE A 62 8.37 -7.23 0.50
N SER A 63 7.08 -7.37 0.79
CA SER A 63 6.02 -7.04 -0.17
C SER A 63 5.31 -5.75 0.23
N GLU A 64 5.10 -4.86 -0.74
CA GLU A 64 4.32 -3.65 -0.56
C GLU A 64 2.82 -3.92 -0.76
N THR A 65 1.95 -3.31 0.04
CA THR A 65 0.49 -3.38 -0.15
C THR A 65 0.06 -2.69 -1.45
N ASN A 66 -1.03 -3.17 -2.08
CA ASN A 66 -1.66 -2.50 -3.23
C ASN A 66 -2.47 -1.26 -2.82
N THR A 67 -1.79 -0.25 -2.24
CA THR A 67 -2.41 0.94 -1.61
C THR A 67 -1.70 2.25 -1.94
N PHE A 68 -0.83 2.29 -2.96
CA PHE A 68 -0.05 3.49 -3.30
C PHE A 68 -0.93 4.74 -3.49
N GLY A 69 -1.99 4.66 -4.29
CA GLY A 69 -3.00 5.70 -4.45
C GLY A 69 -4.13 5.67 -3.41
N GLY A 70 -3.95 4.92 -2.32
CA GLY A 70 -4.99 4.64 -1.32
C GLY A 70 -5.29 5.77 -0.34
N ASN A 71 -4.74 6.97 -0.51
CA ASN A 71 -5.07 8.12 0.33
C ASN A 71 -6.33 8.84 -0.18
N ARG A 72 -7.03 9.54 0.72
CA ARG A 72 -8.32 10.19 0.43
C ARG A 72 -8.28 11.12 -0.79
N ALA A 73 -7.24 11.95 -0.90
CA ALA A 73 -7.10 12.91 -2.00
C ALA A 73 -6.84 12.21 -3.36
N ALA A 74 -5.99 11.19 -3.37
CA ALA A 74 -5.73 10.42 -4.58
C ALA A 74 -6.98 9.66 -5.06
N LEU A 75 -7.73 9.04 -4.14
CA LEU A 75 -8.98 8.33 -4.45
C LEU A 75 -10.10 9.27 -4.91
N ALA A 76 -10.18 10.50 -4.39
CA ALA A 76 -11.18 11.49 -4.79
C ALA A 76 -11.13 11.83 -6.29
N ARG A 77 -9.94 11.77 -6.90
CA ARG A 77 -9.77 11.98 -8.36
C ARG A 77 -10.52 10.94 -9.21
N TYR A 78 -10.91 9.83 -8.60
CA TYR A 78 -11.64 8.73 -9.21
C TYR A 78 -13.05 8.53 -8.63
N GLY A 79 -13.49 9.38 -7.70
CA GLY A 79 -14.76 9.24 -6.98
C GLY A 79 -14.79 8.03 -6.05
N LEU A 80 -13.65 7.71 -5.42
CA LEU A 80 -13.45 6.54 -4.56
C LEU A 80 -13.06 6.91 -3.13
N GLU A 81 -13.15 8.17 -2.74
CA GLU A 81 -12.79 8.67 -1.41
C GLU A 81 -13.54 7.97 -0.27
N ASP A 82 -14.77 7.51 -0.52
CA ASP A 82 -15.59 6.76 0.43
C ASP A 82 -15.15 5.29 0.56
N GLN A 83 -14.26 4.82 -0.30
CA GLN A 83 -13.72 3.46 -0.29
C GLN A 83 -12.36 3.36 0.42
N ILE A 84 -11.86 4.44 1.02
CA ILE A 84 -10.54 4.47 1.66
C ILE A 84 -10.38 3.35 2.71
N GLU A 85 -11.40 3.13 3.54
CA GLU A 85 -11.39 2.08 4.57
C GLU A 85 -11.23 0.69 3.93
N ASN A 86 -12.11 0.37 2.97
CA ASN A 86 -12.14 -0.93 2.31
C ASN A 86 -10.85 -1.20 1.50
N ILE A 87 -10.37 -0.21 0.75
CA ILE A 87 -9.17 -0.35 -0.09
C ILE A 87 -7.94 -0.64 0.77
N ASN A 88 -7.73 0.13 1.84
CA ASN A 88 -6.54 -0.01 2.66
C ASN A 88 -6.61 -1.22 3.59
N SER A 89 -7.77 -1.50 4.19
CA SER A 89 -7.94 -2.71 5.03
C SER A 89 -7.75 -3.98 4.22
N ILE A 90 -8.52 -4.17 3.14
CA ILE A 90 -8.44 -5.37 2.30
C ILE A 90 -7.07 -5.46 1.61
N GLY A 91 -6.52 -4.34 1.13
CA GLY A 91 -5.19 -4.32 0.51
C GLY A 91 -4.09 -4.77 1.46
N THR A 92 -4.20 -4.37 2.74
CA THR A 92 -3.30 -4.81 3.81
C THR A 92 -3.49 -6.30 4.12
N GLU A 93 -4.74 -6.73 4.30
CA GLU A 93 -5.07 -8.13 4.61
C GLU A 93 -4.59 -9.09 3.51
N LEU A 94 -4.72 -8.72 2.23
CA LEU A 94 -4.26 -9.56 1.11
C LEU A 94 -2.74 -9.71 1.10
N ALA A 95 -1.99 -8.62 1.33
CA ALA A 95 -0.53 -8.68 1.39
C ALA A 95 -0.06 -9.49 2.61
N LEU A 96 -0.67 -9.29 3.79
CA LEU A 96 -0.39 -10.06 5.00
C LEU A 96 -0.74 -11.54 4.84
N LYS A 97 -1.83 -11.86 4.14
CA LYS A 97 -2.24 -13.24 3.84
C LYS A 97 -1.27 -13.93 2.88
N ALA A 98 -0.80 -13.22 1.85
CA ALA A 98 0.17 -13.74 0.90
C ALA A 98 1.56 -13.92 1.53
N ALA A 99 1.92 -13.07 2.50
CA ALA A 99 3.17 -13.16 3.24
C ALA A 99 3.22 -14.44 4.09
N ALA A 100 4.08 -15.39 3.68
CA ALA A 100 4.50 -16.48 4.57
C ALA A 100 5.29 -15.93 5.77
N SER A 101 5.52 -16.75 6.80
CA SER A 101 6.11 -16.33 8.09
C SER A 101 7.49 -15.64 8.05
N HIS A 102 8.16 -15.61 6.90
CA HIS A 102 9.49 -15.00 6.71
C HIS A 102 9.47 -13.71 5.89
N VAL A 103 8.36 -13.41 5.20
CA VAL A 103 8.20 -12.21 4.37
C VAL A 103 7.63 -11.08 5.22
N LYS A 104 8.19 -9.88 5.08
CA LYS A 104 7.68 -8.66 5.72
C LYS A 104 6.67 -7.98 4.79
N VAL A 105 5.71 -7.28 5.36
CA VAL A 105 4.76 -6.47 4.60
C VAL A 105 4.97 -5.00 4.95
N ALA A 106 5.01 -4.15 3.93
CA ALA A 106 5.12 -2.71 4.04
C ALA A 106 3.91 -2.02 3.40
N GLY A 107 3.42 -0.97 4.02
CA GLY A 107 2.32 -0.18 3.49
C GLY A 107 2.81 0.76 2.41
N SER A 108 2.23 0.69 1.22
CA SER A 108 2.59 1.61 0.14
C SER A 108 1.79 2.91 0.29
N LEU A 109 2.49 4.03 0.48
CA LEU A 109 1.93 5.38 0.60
C LEU A 109 2.43 6.26 -0.56
N GLY A 110 1.58 6.48 -1.56
CA GLY A 110 1.85 7.36 -2.68
C GLY A 110 1.42 8.81 -2.41
N PRO A 111 1.81 9.75 -3.29
CA PRO A 111 1.50 11.16 -3.12
C PRO A 111 -0.02 11.43 -3.19
N THR A 112 -0.46 12.53 -2.59
CA THR A 112 -1.86 13.00 -2.66
C THR A 112 -2.26 13.44 -4.07
N GLY A 113 -1.28 13.77 -4.92
CA GLY A 113 -1.51 14.36 -6.24
C GLY A 113 -1.73 15.88 -6.21
N HIS A 114 -1.69 16.50 -5.03
CA HIS A 114 -1.74 17.94 -4.83
C HIS A 114 -0.35 18.49 -4.51
N LEU A 115 -0.11 19.75 -4.89
CA LEU A 115 1.07 20.49 -4.46
C LEU A 115 0.80 21.12 -3.09
N LEU A 116 1.81 21.14 -2.23
CA LEU A 116 1.75 21.87 -0.97
C LEU A 116 1.81 23.39 -1.20
N ALA A 117 1.22 24.16 -0.29
CA ALA A 117 1.38 25.60 -0.25
C ALA A 117 2.86 26.02 -0.16
N PRO A 118 3.30 27.09 -0.84
CA PRO A 118 2.49 28.03 -1.63
C PRO A 118 2.31 27.64 -3.10
N LEU A 119 2.83 26.48 -3.54
CA LEU A 119 2.76 26.06 -4.95
C LEU A 119 1.41 25.42 -5.32
N GLY A 120 0.67 24.94 -4.33
CA GLY A 120 -0.71 24.48 -4.47
C GLY A 120 -1.58 24.92 -3.30
N ASP A 121 -2.69 24.24 -3.14
CA ASP A 121 -3.77 24.55 -2.22
C ASP A 121 -3.79 23.65 -0.98
N LEU A 122 -2.99 22.58 -0.96
CA LEU A 122 -2.91 21.67 0.18
C LEU A 122 -1.98 22.25 1.25
N ASP A 123 -2.51 22.50 2.45
CA ASP A 123 -1.66 22.87 3.59
C ASP A 123 -1.00 21.64 4.24
N GLN A 124 -0.01 21.88 5.09
CA GLN A 124 0.75 20.80 5.72
C GLN A 124 -0.11 19.97 6.67
N ASP A 125 -0.98 20.60 7.46
CA ASP A 125 -1.82 19.93 8.44
C ASP A 125 -2.82 19.00 7.73
N GLN A 126 -3.42 19.46 6.63
CA GLN A 126 -4.27 18.65 5.75
C GLN A 126 -3.51 17.46 5.14
N ALA A 127 -2.27 17.67 4.70
CA ALA A 127 -1.46 16.58 4.17
C ALA A 127 -1.15 15.52 5.24
N GLU A 128 -0.80 15.97 6.46
CA GLU A 128 -0.58 15.09 7.60
C GLU A 128 -1.84 14.29 7.97
N GLU A 129 -3.01 14.93 8.00
CA GLU A 129 -4.29 14.27 8.25
C GLU A 129 -4.60 13.18 7.20
N ILE A 130 -4.37 13.47 5.92
CA ILE A 130 -4.59 12.51 4.82
C ILE A 130 -3.72 11.25 4.98
N PHE A 131 -2.42 11.42 5.26
CA PHE A 131 -1.53 10.28 5.46
C PHE A 131 -1.80 9.55 6.78
N PHE A 132 -2.11 10.30 7.84
CA PHE A 132 -2.45 9.73 9.14
C PHE A 132 -3.68 8.84 9.05
N GLU A 133 -4.74 9.27 8.35
CA GLU A 133 -5.94 8.47 8.10
C GLU A 133 -5.58 7.11 7.45
N GLN A 134 -4.82 7.14 6.35
CA GLN A 134 -4.41 5.93 5.65
C GLN A 134 -3.59 4.99 6.55
N CYS A 135 -2.63 5.55 7.30
CA CYS A 135 -1.79 4.79 8.22
C CYS A 135 -2.59 4.15 9.36
N GLN A 136 -3.61 4.83 9.89
CA GLN A 136 -4.46 4.28 10.95
C GLN A 136 -5.25 3.06 10.46
N ILE A 137 -5.79 3.13 9.23
CA ILE A 137 -6.54 2.01 8.64
C ILE A 137 -5.63 0.79 8.50
N MET A 138 -4.44 0.96 7.91
CA MET A 138 -3.48 -0.15 7.74
C MET A 138 -3.01 -0.71 9.09
N LYS A 139 -2.75 0.15 10.07
CA LYS A 139 -2.38 -0.27 11.43
C LYS A 139 -3.49 -1.08 12.08
N ASN A 140 -4.75 -0.67 11.92
CA ASN A 140 -5.90 -1.43 12.44
C ASN A 140 -6.05 -2.79 11.76
N ALA A 141 -5.65 -2.91 10.49
CA ALA A 141 -5.54 -4.16 9.76
C ALA A 141 -4.30 -5.01 10.12
N GLY A 142 -3.49 -4.57 11.09
CA GLY A 142 -2.36 -5.33 11.63
C GLY A 142 -1.00 -5.01 11.01
N LEU A 143 -0.88 -3.94 10.21
CA LEU A 143 0.38 -3.55 9.60
C LEU A 143 1.30 -2.81 10.57
N GLU A 144 2.59 -3.15 10.54
CA GLU A 144 3.59 -2.62 11.47
C GLU A 144 4.61 -1.67 10.80
N LEU A 145 4.65 -1.66 9.47
CA LEU A 145 5.58 -0.90 8.63
C LEU A 145 4.84 -0.18 7.49
N VAL A 146 5.13 1.10 7.29
CA VAL A 146 4.76 1.93 6.13
C VAL A 146 6.00 2.69 5.66
#